data_AF-A0A081ADZ2-F1
#
_entry.id   AF-A0A081ADZ2-F1
#
_cell.length_a   1.000
_cell.length_b   1.000
_cell.length_c   1.000
_cell.angle_alpha   90.00
_cell.angle_beta   90.00
_cell.angle_gamma   90.00
#
_symmetry.space_group_name_H-M   'P 1'
#
loop_
_entity.id
_entity.type
_entity.pdbx_description
1 polymer ?
#
loop_
_entity_poly.entity_id
_entity_poly.type
_entity_poly.pdbx_seq_one_letter_code
_entity_poly.pdbx_strand_id
1 'polypeptide(L)'
;MESIACNNDEHAQLFRGQYGYTTSKAALNMITRSLAMDLREHGVAVVTVNPGYVDTDMTHHQGVVKPADTVAVMAGITATPDTGTA
;
A
#
# COMPACT_ATOMS: atom_id res chain seq x y z
N MET A 1 -1.62 2.61 6.64
CA MET A 1 -1.85 1.40 7.45
C MET A 1 -0.97 0.22 7.04
N GLU A 2 -0.37 0.22 5.84
CA GLU A 2 0.49 -0.90 5.38
C GLU A 2 1.98 -0.81 5.77
N SER A 3 2.37 0.18 6.58
CA SER A 3 3.72 0.28 7.13
C SER A 3 3.82 -0.52 8.43
N ILE A 4 4.94 -1.21 8.66
CA ILE A 4 5.26 -1.85 9.95
C ILE A 4 5.12 -0.84 11.10
N ALA A 5 5.47 0.43 10.86
CA ALA A 5 5.34 1.49 11.85
C ALA A 5 3.89 1.79 12.28
N CYS A 6 2.89 1.44 11.46
CA CYS A 6 1.48 1.57 11.83
C CYS A 6 1.01 0.47 12.79
N ASN A 7 1.71 -0.68 12.86
CA ASN A 7 1.35 -1.77 13.76
C ASN A 7 1.88 -1.47 15.17
N ASN A 8 1.12 -0.68 15.92
CA ASN A 8 1.43 -0.19 17.26
C ASN A 8 0.19 -0.26 18.16
N ASP A 9 0.34 0.09 19.44
CA ASP A 9 -0.74 -0.01 20.43
C ASP A 9 -1.95 0.88 20.10
N GLU A 10 -1.74 2.04 19.46
CA GLU A 10 -2.82 2.95 19.04
C GLU A 10 -3.75 2.28 18.01
N HIS A 11 -3.19 1.43 17.15
CA HIS A 11 -3.94 0.76 16.08
C HIS A 11 -4.17 -0.73 16.36
N ALA A 12 -3.95 -1.18 17.59
CA ALA A 12 -3.97 -2.61 17.94
C ALA A 12 -5.30 -3.30 17.57
N GLN A 13 -6.42 -2.58 17.64
CA GLN A 13 -7.75 -3.06 17.25
C GLN A 13 -7.82 -3.55 15.79
N LEU A 14 -6.98 -3.01 14.91
CA LEU A 14 -6.97 -3.32 13.48
C LEU A 14 -5.97 -4.42 13.11
N PHE A 15 -4.92 -4.60 13.91
CA PHE A 15 -3.81 -5.49 13.57
C PHE A 15 -3.76 -6.79 14.38
N ARG A 16 -4.38 -6.84 15.58
CA ARG A 16 -4.40 -8.05 16.41
C ARG A 16 -5.10 -9.19 15.68
N GLY A 17 -4.46 -10.37 15.63
CA GLY A 17 -4.98 -11.56 14.96
C GLY A 17 -4.81 -11.57 13.44
N GLN A 18 -4.41 -10.46 12.82
CA GLN A 18 -4.24 -10.34 11.37
C GLN A 18 -2.86 -10.80 10.89
N TYR A 19 -2.35 -11.91 11.44
CA TYR A 19 -0.97 -12.36 11.21
C TYR A 19 -0.69 -12.62 9.72
N GLY A 20 -1.61 -13.28 9.02
CA GLY A 20 -1.48 -13.57 7.59
C GLY A 20 -1.48 -12.29 6.77
N TYR A 21 -2.53 -11.46 6.88
CA TYR A 21 -2.68 -10.24 6.10
C TYR A 21 -1.52 -9.26 6.32
N THR A 22 -1.17 -8.98 7.58
CA THR A 22 -0.08 -8.03 7.90
C THR A 22 1.28 -8.52 7.43
N THR A 23 1.58 -9.81 7.59
CA THR A 23 2.84 -10.40 7.10
C THR A 23 2.91 -10.34 5.58
N SER A 24 1.82 -10.69 4.88
CA SER A 24 1.78 -10.63 3.42
C SER A 24 1.98 -9.21 2.89
N LYS A 25 1.39 -8.19 3.55
CA LYS A 25 1.55 -6.78 3.14
C LYS A 25 2.93 -6.21 3.47
N ALA A 26 3.53 -6.61 4.60
CA ALA A 26 4.92 -6.27 4.91
C ALA A 26 5.90 -6.90 3.90
N ALA A 27 5.69 -8.17 3.55
CA ALA A 27 6.49 -8.86 2.55
C ALA A 27 6.35 -8.22 1.16
N LEU A 28 5.12 -7.86 0.75
CA LEU A 28 4.85 -7.14 -0.50
C LEU A 28 5.65 -5.84 -0.60
N ASN A 29 5.72 -5.05 0.48
CA ASN A 29 6.50 -3.82 0.51
C ASN A 29 7.99 -4.07 0.31
N MET A 30 8.55 -5.12 0.92
CA MET A 30 9.96 -5.49 0.72
C MET A 30 10.22 -6.00 -0.70
N ILE A 31 9.33 -6.83 -1.25
CA ILE A 31 9.41 -7.29 -2.65
C ILE A 31 9.43 -6.09 -3.60
N THR A 32 8.56 -5.10 -3.37
CA THR A 32 8.48 -3.88 -4.16
C THR A 32 9.79 -3.10 -4.13
N ARG A 33 10.41 -2.96 -2.95
CA ARG A 33 11.71 -2.30 -2.82
C ARG A 33 12.82 -3.05 -3.56
N SER A 34 12.89 -4.36 -3.41
CA SER A 34 13.87 -5.19 -4.12
C SER A 34 13.68 -5.09 -5.64
N LEU A 35 12.44 -5.22 -6.12
CA LEU A 35 12.12 -5.14 -7.55
C LEU A 35 12.43 -3.75 -8.13
N ALA A 36 12.20 -2.67 -7.37
CA ALA A 36 12.60 -1.33 -7.77
C ALA A 36 14.12 -1.18 -7.95
N MET A 37 14.92 -1.85 -7.11
CA MET A 37 16.38 -1.84 -7.25
C MET A 37 16.82 -2.58 -8.53
N ASP A 38 16.23 -3.75 -8.78
CA ASP A 38 16.55 -4.59 -9.95
C ASP A 38 16.17 -3.90 -11.26
N LEU A 39 15.02 -3.23 -11.31
CA LEU A 39 14.52 -2.60 -12.53
C LEU A 39 14.97 -1.16 -12.74
N ARG A 40 15.76 -0.61 -11.80
CA ARG A 40 16.24 0.78 -11.85
C ARG A 40 17.01 1.08 -13.12
N GLU A 41 17.86 0.15 -13.57
CA GLU A 41 18.66 0.32 -14.79
C GLU A 41 17.82 0.30 -16.08
N HIS A 42 16.61 -0.25 -16.01
CA HIS A 42 15.66 -0.29 -17.11
C HIS A 42 14.69 0.91 -17.11
N GLY A 43 14.83 1.85 -16.17
CA GLY A 43 13.95 3.02 -16.07
C GLY A 43 12.51 2.68 -15.70
N VAL A 44 12.27 1.54 -15.04
CA VAL A 44 10.93 1.12 -14.62
C VAL A 44 10.74 1.49 -13.15
N ALA A 45 9.74 2.31 -12.87
CA ALA A 45 9.31 2.62 -11.51
C ALA A 45 8.42 1.50 -10.95
N VAL A 46 8.62 1.14 -9.69
CA VAL A 46 7.83 0.12 -8.99
C VAL A 46 7.33 0.74 -7.69
N VAL A 47 6.01 0.75 -7.51
CA VAL A 47 5.36 1.40 -6.37
C VAL A 47 4.33 0.47 -5.72
N THR A 48 4.23 0.51 -4.40
CA THR A 48 3.10 -0.02 -3.65
C THR A 48 2.21 1.12 -3.18
N VAL A 49 0.90 0.92 -3.29
CA VAL A 49 -0.10 1.93 -2.96
C VAL A 49 -1.06 1.35 -1.93
N ASN A 50 -1.26 2.09 -0.84
CA ASN A 50 -2.27 1.78 0.17
C ASN A 50 -3.57 2.54 -0.14
N PRO A 51 -4.68 1.86 -0.49
CA PRO A 51 -5.96 2.50 -0.79
C PRO A 51 -6.61 3.30 0.33
N GLY A 52 -6.16 3.08 1.57
CA GLY A 52 -6.93 3.42 2.76
C GLY A 52 -7.95 2.33 3.10
N TYR A 53 -8.84 2.63 4.05
CA TYR A 53 -9.89 1.71 4.48
C TYR A 53 -11.15 1.95 3.64
N VAL A 54 -11.29 1.20 2.55
CA VAL A 54 -12.26 1.45 1.48
C VAL A 54 -13.51 0.60 1.64
N ASP A 55 -14.68 1.18 1.38
CA ASP A 55 -15.99 0.50 1.39
C ASP A 55 -16.08 -0.51 0.23
N THR A 56 -15.82 -1.78 0.55
CA THR A 56 -15.79 -2.91 -0.40
C THR A 56 -16.20 -4.19 0.32
N ASP A 57 -16.46 -5.26 -0.43
CA ASP A 57 -16.74 -6.59 0.12
C ASP A 57 -15.61 -7.09 1.04
N MET A 58 -14.35 -6.76 0.73
CA MET A 58 -13.17 -7.12 1.55
C MET A 58 -13.22 -6.50 2.95
N THR A 59 -13.84 -5.32 3.09
CA THR A 59 -14.01 -4.63 4.37
C THR A 59 -15.41 -4.80 4.94
N HIS A 60 -16.22 -5.72 4.38
CA HIS A 60 -17.62 -5.90 4.75
C HIS A 60 -18.44 -4.60 4.71
N HIS A 61 -18.14 -3.72 3.75
CA HIS A 61 -18.74 -2.39 3.62
C HIS A 61 -18.58 -1.47 4.84
N GLN A 62 -17.53 -1.68 5.64
CA GLN A 62 -17.24 -0.85 6.82
C GLN A 62 -16.19 0.23 6.54
N GLY A 63 -15.70 0.32 5.31
CA GLY A 63 -14.70 1.31 4.92
C GLY A 63 -15.21 2.76 5.03
N VAL A 64 -14.29 3.67 5.34
CA VAL A 64 -14.57 5.12 5.46
C VAL A 64 -14.32 5.88 4.17
N VAL A 65 -13.66 5.25 3.19
CA VAL A 65 -13.36 5.82 1.87
C VAL A 65 -14.20 5.13 0.80
N LYS A 66 -14.78 5.89 -0.13
CA LYS A 66 -15.52 5.29 -1.26
C LYS A 66 -14.56 4.74 -2.32
N PRO A 67 -14.92 3.66 -3.03
CA PRO A 67 -14.10 3.11 -4.12
C PRO A 67 -13.70 4.13 -5.19
N ALA A 68 -14.62 5.01 -5.59
CA ALA A 68 -14.34 6.00 -6.63
C ALA A 68 -13.27 7.02 -6.20
N ASP A 69 -13.29 7.43 -4.93
CA ASP A 69 -12.37 8.44 -4.40
C ASP A 69 -10.93 7.89 -4.32
N THR A 70 -10.77 6.64 -3.88
CA THR A 70 -9.45 6.00 -3.80
C THR A 70 -8.83 5.76 -5.19
N VAL A 71 -9.63 5.33 -6.17
CA VAL A 71 -9.13 5.06 -7.54
C VAL A 71 -8.58 6.33 -8.20
N ALA A 72 -9.24 7.48 -8.01
CA ALA A 72 -8.76 8.74 -8.55
C ALA A 72 -7.38 9.12 -8.02
N VAL A 73 -7.13 8.90 -6.72
CA VAL A 73 -5.82 9.15 -6.09
C VAL A 73 -4.75 8.19 -6.62
N MET A 74 -5.07 6.90 -6.73
CA MET A 74 -4.11 5.92 -7.25
C MET A 74 -3.71 6.20 -8.70
N ALA A 75 -4.66 6.60 -9.54
CA ALA A 75 -4.39 6.97 -10.93
C ALA A 75 -3.39 8.12 -11.04
N GLY A 76 -3.47 9.10 -10.12
CA GLY A 76 -2.50 10.20 -10.03
C GLY A 76 -1.07 9.73 -9.71
N ILE A 77 -0.92 8.72 -8.85
CA ILE A 77 0.39 8.16 -8.49
C ILE A 77 1.04 7.50 -9.71
N THR A 78 0.28 6.73 -10.50
CA THR A 78 0.82 6.09 -11.71
C THR A 78 1.15 7.08 -12.83
N ALA A 79 0.48 8.23 -12.87
CA ALA A 79 0.68 9.26 -13.89
C ALA A 79 1.89 10.17 -13.63
N THR A 80 2.42 10.17 -12.40
CA THR A 80 3.54 11.02 -12.02
C THR A 80 4.80 10.15 -11.92
N PRO A 81 5.69 10.14 -12.93
CA PRO A 81 6.97 9.47 -12.77
C PRO A 81 7.73 10.16 -11.64
N ASP A 82 8.13 9.39 -10.63
CA ASP A 82 9.20 9.80 -9.74
C ASP A 82 10.45 9.93 -10.61
N THR A 83 10.83 11.16 -10.94
CA THR A 83 12.17 11.47 -11.43
C THR A 83 13.07 11.58 -10.22
N GLY A 84 13.40 10.44 -9.62
CA GLY A 84 14.42 10.32 -8.58
C GLY A 84 15.71 10.98 -9.05
N THR A 85 15.95 12.18 -8.55
CA THR A 85 17.25 12.83 -8.65
C THR A 85 18.21 12.05 -7.73
N ALA A 86 19.40 11.79 -8.26
CA ALA A 86 20.45 10.91 -7.74
C ALA A 86 20.84 11.10 -6.26
#